data_AF-I0K824-F1
#
_entry.id   AF-I0K824-F1
#
_cell.length_a   1.000
_cell.length_b   1.000
_cell.length_c   1.000
_cell.angle_alpha   90.00
_cell.angle_beta   90.00
_cell.angle_gamma   90.00
#
_symmetry.space_group_name_H-M   'P 1'
#
loop_
_entity.id
_entity.type
_entity.pdbx_description
1 polymer ?
#
loop_
_entity_poly.entity_id
_entity_poly.type
_entity_poly.pdbx_seq_one_letter_code
_entity_poly.pdbx_strand_id
1 'polypeptide(L)'
;MKTDYALAPWGWRSPSYWMILPIALGILFIGLRFLLAPQISMDDFGIRPLTDSALAYGRIKGIRDIFSGIALLALWLTRMKKAAACVFTAASIIPFTDCLLLYQQNGVDLPRLLVHGGTAVYMVITSYFLFSKSKQLTA
;
A
#
# COMPACT_ATOMS: atom_id res chain seq x y z
N MET A 1 -28.15 0.15 -34.56
CA MET A 1 -28.09 -0.63 -33.31
C MET A 1 -26.99 -0.02 -32.45
N LYS A 2 -27.34 0.76 -31.42
CA LYS A 2 -26.37 1.25 -30.43
C LYS A 2 -26.18 0.13 -29.42
N THR A 3 -24.99 -0.47 -29.38
CA THR A 3 -24.64 -1.41 -28.31
C THR A 3 -24.37 -0.61 -27.05
N ASP A 4 -25.31 -0.65 -26.10
CA ASP A 4 -25.10 -0.07 -24.78
C ASP A 4 -24.08 -0.94 -24.03
N TYR A 5 -22.85 -0.44 -23.93
CA TYR A 5 -21.78 -1.09 -23.16
C TYR A 5 -22.05 -0.89 -21.67
N ALA A 6 -22.70 -1.85 -21.02
CA ALA A 6 -22.77 -1.89 -19.56
C ALA A 6 -21.37 -2.22 -19.00
N LEU A 7 -20.74 -1.28 -18.29
CA LEU A 7 -19.48 -1.54 -17.58
C LEU A 7 -19.74 -2.61 -16.51
N ALA A 8 -19.09 -3.77 -16.63
CA ALA A 8 -19.16 -4.81 -15.61
C ALA A 8 -18.65 -4.26 -14.25
N PRO A 9 -19.29 -4.63 -13.12
CA PRO A 9 -18.86 -4.19 -11.81
C PRO A 9 -17.45 -4.70 -11.50
N TRP A 10 -16.60 -3.82 -10.96
CA TRP A 10 -15.25 -4.18 -10.52
C TRP A 10 -15.28 -5.27 -9.45
N GLY A 11 -14.46 -6.30 -9.60
CA GLY A 11 -14.49 -7.48 -8.75
C GLY A 11 -13.44 -8.50 -9.17
N TRP A 12 -13.60 -9.75 -8.75
CA TRP A 12 -12.62 -10.84 -8.89
C TRP A 12 -12.12 -11.14 -10.32
N ARG A 13 -12.85 -10.72 -11.36
CA ARG A 13 -12.40 -10.85 -12.77
C ARG A 13 -11.43 -9.75 -13.21
N SER A 14 -11.28 -8.69 -12.43
CA SER A 14 -10.39 -7.56 -12.73
C SER A 14 -9.01 -7.80 -12.09
N PRO A 15 -7.90 -7.72 -12.84
CA PRO A 15 -6.56 -7.81 -12.26
C PRO A 15 -6.33 -6.78 -11.15
N SER A 16 -6.77 -5.54 -11.36
CA SER A 16 -6.64 -4.45 -10.37
C SER A 16 -7.40 -4.70 -9.07
N TYR A 17 -8.36 -5.62 -9.05
CA TYR A 17 -9.01 -6.06 -7.82
C TYR A 17 -8.02 -6.83 -6.95
N TRP A 18 -7.25 -7.75 -7.54
CA TRP A 18 -6.27 -8.55 -6.80
C TRP A 18 -4.99 -7.79 -6.47
N MET A 19 -4.61 -6.80 -7.29
CA MET A 19 -3.41 -5.99 -7.06
C MET A 19 -3.43 -5.17 -5.77
N ILE A 20 -4.62 -4.89 -5.19
CA ILE A 20 -4.70 -4.19 -3.90
C ILE A 20 -4.29 -5.10 -2.74
N LEU A 21 -4.58 -6.40 -2.82
CA LEU A 21 -4.44 -7.31 -1.69
C LEU A 21 -3.02 -7.44 -1.15
N PRO A 22 -1.96 -7.60 -1.97
CA PRO A 22 -0.60 -7.71 -1.45
C PRO A 22 -0.20 -6.50 -0.61
N ILE A 23 -0.60 -5.30 -1.02
CA ILE A 23 -0.32 -4.07 -0.27
C ILE A 23 -1.15 -4.01 1.01
N ALA A 24 -2.45 -4.26 0.92
CA ALA A 24 -3.33 -4.19 2.08
C ALA A 24 -2.96 -5.20 3.18
N LEU A 25 -2.62 -6.44 2.79
CA LEU A 25 -2.18 -7.48 3.71
C LEU A 25 -0.74 -7.25 4.18
N GLY A 26 0.15 -6.80 3.29
CA GLY A 26 1.55 -6.51 3.62
C GLY A 26 1.67 -5.38 4.65
N ILE A 27 0.93 -4.28 4.47
CA ILE A 27 0.97 -3.16 5.42
C ILE A 27 0.30 -3.51 6.75
N LEU A 28 -0.72 -4.37 6.75
CA LEU A 28 -1.29 -4.94 7.98
C LEU A 28 -0.27 -5.76 8.76
N PHE A 29 0.46 -6.64 8.06
CA PHE A 29 1.51 -7.46 8.65
C PHE A 29 2.65 -6.59 9.21
N ILE A 30 3.13 -5.61 8.44
CA ILE A 30 4.17 -4.68 8.87
C ILE A 30 3.69 -3.89 10.09
N GLY A 31 2.45 -3.39 10.07
CA GLY A 31 1.88 -2.62 11.17
C GLY A 31 1.77 -3.42 12.46
N LEU A 32 1.32 -4.68 12.37
CA LEU A 32 1.29 -5.60 13.50
C LEU A 32 2.70 -5.88 14.05
N ARG A 33 3.68 -6.05 13.17
CA ARG A 33 5.08 -6.25 13.56
C ARG A 33 5.66 -5.04 14.29
N PHE A 34 5.38 -3.82 13.82
CA PHE A 34 5.78 -2.58 14.49
C PHE A 34 5.09 -2.40 15.85
N LEU A 35 3.87 -2.90 16.02
CA LEU A 35 3.15 -2.86 17.29
C LEU A 35 3.71 -3.85 18.32
N LEU A 36 3.94 -5.10 17.90
CA LEU A 36 4.35 -6.20 18.78
C LEU A 36 5.86 -6.30 19.00
N ALA A 37 6.65 -5.97 17.97
CA ALA A 37 8.11 -6.07 17.97
C ALA A 37 8.75 -4.80 17.33
N PRO A 38 8.56 -3.61 17.94
CA PRO A 38 9.02 -2.34 17.37
C PRO A 38 10.53 -2.28 17.17
N GLN A 39 11.33 -2.83 18.08
CA GLN A 39 12.80 -2.85 17.98
C GLN A 39 13.24 -3.50 16.66
N ILE A 40 12.85 -4.76 16.47
CA ILE A 40 13.20 -5.55 15.28
C ILE A 40 12.66 -4.88 14.02
N SER A 41 11.43 -4.34 14.08
CA SER A 41 10.80 -3.70 12.93
C SER A 41 11.52 -2.42 12.51
N MET A 42 11.99 -1.62 13.46
CA MET A 42 12.76 -0.41 13.18
C MET A 42 14.13 -0.74 12.60
N ASP A 43 14.83 -1.72 13.16
CA ASP A 43 16.13 -2.17 12.66
C ASP A 43 16.03 -2.67 11.20
N ASP A 44 14.98 -3.44 10.89
CA ASP A 44 14.70 -3.91 9.53
C ASP A 44 14.33 -2.76 8.59
N PHE A 45 13.55 -1.79 9.07
CA PHE A 45 13.20 -0.57 8.33
C PHE A 45 14.45 0.29 8.04
N GLY A 46 15.53 0.12 8.80
CA GLY A 46 16.78 0.87 8.62
C GLY A 46 16.95 2.04 9.60
N ILE A 47 16.16 2.06 10.67
CA ILE A 47 16.27 3.04 11.76
C ILE A 47 16.76 2.29 12.99
N ARG A 48 17.91 2.68 13.55
CA ARG A 48 18.37 2.16 14.84
C ARG A 48 17.66 2.91 15.97
N PRO A 49 16.72 2.31 16.70
CA PRO A 49 16.09 2.99 17.84
C PRO A 49 17.11 3.13 18.97
N LEU A 50 17.33 4.37 19.42
CA LEU A 50 18.30 4.69 20.48
C LEU A 50 17.62 4.98 21.83
N THR A 51 16.28 5.05 21.86
CA THR A 51 15.50 5.41 23.06
C THR A 51 14.13 4.73 23.08
N ASP A 52 13.52 4.62 24.25
CA ASP A 52 12.14 4.13 24.40
C ASP A 52 11.12 5.00 23.63
N SER A 53 11.40 6.30 23.50
CA SER A 53 10.57 7.21 22.71
C SER A 53 10.55 6.82 21.22
N ALA A 54 11.69 6.38 20.69
CA ALA A 54 11.79 5.89 19.31
C ALA A 54 10.92 4.64 19.12
N LEU A 55 10.93 3.71 20.09
CA LEU A 55 10.07 2.52 20.07
C LEU A 55 8.58 2.88 20.15
N ALA A 56 8.21 3.90 20.94
CA ALA A 56 6.84 4.41 20.99
C ALA A 56 6.39 4.98 19.64
N TYR A 57 7.24 5.76 18.95
CA TYR A 57 6.96 6.23 17.59
C TYR A 57 6.83 5.07 16.60
N GLY A 58 7.65 4.02 16.73
CA GLY A 58 7.51 2.79 15.96
C GLY A 58 6.12 2.15 16.12
N ARG A 59 5.61 2.04 17.35
CA ARG A 59 4.25 1.52 17.61
C ARG A 59 3.15 2.42 17.02
N ILE A 60 3.31 3.74 17.12
CA ILE A 60 2.36 4.70 16.51
C ILE A 60 2.31 4.52 14.99
N LYS A 61 3.47 4.38 14.34
CA LYS A 61 3.54 4.02 12.91
C LYS A 61 2.80 2.70 12.66
N GLY A 62 3.06 1.67 13.47
CA GLY A 62 2.40 0.37 13.33
C GLY A 62 0.88 0.44 13.33
N ILE A 63 0.29 1.26 14.21
CA ILE A 63 -1.17 1.47 14.25
C ILE A 63 -1.69 2.15 12.97
N ARG A 64 -0.94 3.11 12.41
CA ARG A 64 -1.30 3.77 11.14
C ARG A 64 -1.21 2.81 9.96
N ASP A 65 -0.24 1.91 9.96
CA ASP A 65 -0.08 0.87 8.95
C ASP A 65 -1.26 -0.12 9.01
N ILE A 66 -1.65 -0.56 10.22
CA ILE A 66 -2.85 -1.40 10.45
C ILE A 66 -4.11 -0.71 9.93
N PHE A 67 -4.33 0.55 10.32
CA PHE A 67 -5.48 1.33 9.86
C PHE A 67 -5.53 1.41 8.32
N SER A 68 -4.39 1.69 7.68
CA SER A 68 -4.29 1.80 6.22
C SER A 68 -4.66 0.50 5.52
N GLY A 69 -4.16 -0.64 6.02
CA GLY A 69 -4.52 -1.94 5.46
C GLY A 69 -5.99 -2.30 5.67
N ILE A 70 -6.57 -2.04 6.85
CA ILE A 70 -8.01 -2.23 7.10
C ILE A 70 -8.85 -1.37 6.15
N ALA A 71 -8.51 -0.10 5.99
CA ALA A 71 -9.23 0.82 5.09
C ALA A 71 -9.21 0.30 3.64
N LEU A 72 -8.05 -0.15 3.15
CA LEU A 72 -7.94 -0.75 1.82
C LEU A 72 -8.75 -2.04 1.68
N LEU A 73 -8.70 -2.94 2.67
CA LEU A 73 -9.49 -4.17 2.67
C LEU A 73 -10.99 -3.89 2.67
N ALA A 74 -11.45 -2.91 3.45
CA ALA A 74 -12.86 -2.53 3.49
C ALA A 74 -13.36 -2.04 2.11
N LEU A 75 -12.60 -1.16 1.46
CA LEU A 75 -12.91 -0.66 0.11
C LEU A 75 -12.87 -1.78 -0.95
N TRP A 76 -11.93 -2.71 -0.80
CA TRP A 76 -11.80 -3.88 -1.66
C TRP A 76 -13.00 -4.84 -1.50
N LEU A 77 -13.34 -5.24 -0.28
CA LEU A 77 -14.47 -6.13 0.04
C LEU A 77 -15.80 -5.54 -0.43
N THR A 78 -16.01 -4.24 -0.23
CA THR A 78 -17.22 -3.51 -0.63
C THR A 78 -17.24 -3.13 -2.12
N ARG A 79 -16.18 -3.46 -2.87
CA ARG A 79 -16.05 -3.20 -4.31
C ARG A 79 -16.19 -1.72 -4.69
N MET A 80 -15.81 -0.80 -3.80
CA MET A 80 -15.87 0.65 -4.02
C MET A 80 -14.71 1.13 -4.90
N LYS A 81 -14.65 0.74 -6.18
CA LYS A 81 -13.49 0.95 -7.08
C LYS A 81 -12.96 2.38 -7.08
N LYS A 82 -13.83 3.40 -7.20
CA LYS A 82 -13.40 4.81 -7.25
C LYS A 82 -12.75 5.25 -5.93
N ALA A 83 -13.37 4.91 -4.81
CA ALA A 83 -12.81 5.22 -3.50
C ALA A 83 -11.51 4.45 -3.25
N ALA A 84 -11.46 3.17 -3.62
CA ALA A 84 -10.23 2.36 -3.58
C ALA A 84 -9.12 3.00 -4.41
N ALA A 85 -9.41 3.45 -5.63
CA ALA A 85 -8.45 4.13 -6.50
C ALA A 85 -7.88 5.40 -5.83
N CYS A 86 -8.75 6.27 -5.31
CA CYS A 86 -8.32 7.51 -4.66
C CYS A 86 -7.49 7.23 -3.40
N VAL A 87 -7.97 6.38 -2.49
CA VAL A 87 -7.30 6.07 -1.22
C VAL A 87 -5.98 5.35 -1.46
N PHE A 88 -5.95 4.37 -2.36
CA PHE A 88 -4.74 3.63 -2.70
C PHE A 88 -3.68 4.53 -3.36
N THR A 89 -4.10 5.45 -4.24
CA THR A 89 -3.19 6.43 -4.84
C THR A 89 -2.63 7.38 -3.78
N ALA A 90 -3.47 7.92 -2.91
CA ALA A 90 -3.02 8.77 -1.81
C ALA A 90 -2.07 8.04 -0.85
N ALA A 91 -2.36 6.77 -0.54
CA ALA A 91 -1.51 5.94 0.30
C ALA A 91 -0.11 5.69 -0.30
N SER A 92 0.06 5.78 -1.62
CA SER A 92 1.38 5.62 -2.27
C SER A 92 2.40 6.68 -1.86
N ILE A 93 1.94 7.82 -1.31
CA ILE A 93 2.80 8.84 -0.72
C ILE A 93 3.65 8.23 0.40
N ILE A 94 3.10 7.31 1.20
CA ILE A 94 3.78 6.71 2.37
C ILE A 94 5.08 5.99 1.96
N PRO A 95 5.06 4.94 1.12
CA PRO A 95 6.29 4.26 0.72
C PRO A 95 7.24 5.14 -0.10
N PHE A 96 6.71 6.13 -0.83
CA PHE A 96 7.55 7.11 -1.52
C PHE A 96 8.34 7.96 -0.52
N THR A 97 7.68 8.50 0.51
CA THR A 97 8.34 9.29 1.54
C THR A 97 9.25 8.45 2.43
N ASP A 98 8.89 7.21 2.74
CA ASP A 98 9.74 6.29 3.50
C ASP A 98 11.06 6.05 2.75
N CYS A 99 10.99 5.79 1.44
CA CYS A 99 12.17 5.62 0.60
C CYS A 99 13.08 6.86 0.62
N LEU A 100 12.50 8.04 0.46
CA LEU A 100 13.24 9.30 0.46
C LEU A 100 13.92 9.58 1.80
N LEU A 101 13.18 9.41 2.91
CA LEU A 101 13.71 9.64 4.26
C LEU A 101 14.83 8.66 4.59
N LEU A 102 14.69 7.38 4.21
CA LEU A 102 15.75 6.39 4.39
C LEU A 102 17.00 6.70 3.57
N TYR A 103 16.82 7.15 2.33
CA TYR A 103 17.95 7.59 1.50
C TYR A 103 18.68 8.79 2.13
N GLN A 104 17.92 9.77 2.64
CA GLN A 104 18.48 10.94 3.32
C GLN A 104 19.23 10.57 4.60
N GLN A 105 18.71 9.60 5.36
CA GLN A 105 19.29 9.21 6.64
C GLN A 105 20.50 8.28 6.49
N ASN A 106 20.45 7.32 5.56
CA ASN A 106 21.39 6.21 5.48
C ASN A 106 22.21 6.16 4.17
N GLY A 107 21.88 6.99 3.18
CA GLY A 107 22.46 6.92 1.83
C GLY A 107 21.92 5.72 1.04
N VAL A 108 22.76 5.16 0.16
CA VAL A 108 22.36 4.03 -0.71
C VAL A 108 22.42 2.71 0.06
N ASP A 109 21.28 2.32 0.63
CA ASP A 109 21.03 0.99 1.18
C ASP A 109 20.02 0.25 0.30
N LEU A 110 20.54 -0.41 -0.74
CA LEU A 110 19.74 -0.89 -1.85
C LEU A 110 18.61 -1.86 -1.43
N PRO A 111 18.82 -2.88 -0.57
CA PRO A 111 17.75 -3.76 -0.14
C PRO A 111 16.57 -3.02 0.51
N ARG A 112 16.85 -2.08 1.42
CA ARG A 112 15.80 -1.32 2.12
C ARG A 112 15.11 -0.34 1.19
N LEU A 113 15.87 0.39 0.37
CA LEU A 113 15.32 1.31 -0.62
C LEU A 113 14.44 0.60 -1.65
N LEU A 114 14.80 -0.62 -2.08
CA LEU A 114 14.02 -1.39 -3.04
C LEU A 114 12.66 -1.83 -2.47
N VAL A 115 12.57 -2.14 -1.17
CA VAL A 115 11.28 -2.47 -0.55
C VAL A 115 10.33 -1.27 -0.64
N HIS A 116 10.77 -0.08 -0.25
CA HIS A 116 9.93 1.11 -0.26
C HIS A 116 9.70 1.65 -1.68
N GLY A 117 10.76 1.86 -2.45
CA GLY A 117 10.69 2.34 -3.83
C GLY A 117 9.93 1.38 -4.75
N GLY A 118 10.18 0.07 -4.64
CA GLY A 118 9.46 -0.95 -5.38
C GLY A 118 7.97 -0.98 -5.02
N THR A 119 7.64 -0.85 -3.74
CA THR A 119 6.24 -0.71 -3.30
C THR A 119 5.58 0.53 -3.89
N ALA A 120 6.25 1.68 -3.86
CA ALA A 120 5.73 2.93 -4.45
C ALA A 120 5.46 2.78 -5.96
N VAL A 121 6.41 2.21 -6.71
CA VAL A 121 6.24 1.93 -8.15
C VAL A 121 5.08 0.98 -8.40
N TYR A 122 4.99 -0.12 -7.65
CA TYR A 122 3.87 -1.06 -7.72
C TYR A 122 2.53 -0.36 -7.49
N MET A 123 2.48 0.53 -6.49
CA MET A 123 1.26 1.26 -6.16
C MET A 123 0.84 2.25 -7.25
N VAL A 124 1.80 2.93 -7.90
CA VAL A 124 1.52 3.82 -9.04
C VAL A 124 0.94 3.04 -10.22
N ILE A 125 1.55 1.90 -10.57
CA ILE A 125 1.08 1.02 -11.64
C ILE A 125 -0.35 0.52 -11.33
N THR A 126 -0.58 0.05 -10.10
CA THR A 126 -1.89 -0.41 -9.66
C THR A 126 -2.93 0.71 -9.72
N SER A 127 -2.57 1.92 -9.30
CA SER A 127 -3.43 3.10 -9.35
C SER A 127 -3.85 3.44 -10.78
N TYR A 128 -2.92 3.37 -11.73
CA TYR A 128 -3.22 3.54 -13.15
C TYR A 128 -4.28 2.54 -13.64
N PHE A 129 -4.15 1.25 -13.27
CA PHE A 129 -5.16 0.23 -13.62
C PHE A 129 -6.49 0.41 -12.88
N LEU A 130 -6.48 0.96 -11.67
CA LEU A 130 -7.69 1.28 -10.93
C LEU A 130 -8.47 2.45 -11.55
N PHE A 131 -7.79 3.44 -12.16
CA PHE A 131 -8.48 4.49 -12.92
C PHE A 131 -8.83 4.10 -14.36
N SER A 132 -8.17 3.08 -14.90
CA SER A 132 -8.43 2.59 -16.26
C SER A 132 -9.84 1.98 -16.40
N LYS A 133 -10.51 2.30 -17.52
CA LYS A 133 -11.79 1.69 -17.90
C LYS A 133 -11.55 0.25 -18.36
N SER A 134 -12.28 -0.70 -17.78
CA SER A 134 -12.36 -2.06 -18.34
C SER A 134 -13.26 -2.00 -19.58
N LYS A 135 -12.69 -2.24 -20.76
CA LYS A 135 -13.48 -2.64 -21.94
C LYS A 135 -13.51 -4.16 -21.94
N GLN A 136 -14.68 -4.78 -21.87
CA GLN A 136 -14.84 -6.20 -22.18
C GLN A 136 -15.72 -6.34 -23.42
N LEU A 137 -15.25 -7.12 -24.39
CA LEU A 137 -16.03 -7.61 -25.52
C LEU A 137 -17.01 -8.64 -24.98
N THR A 138 -18.31 -8.37 -25.09
CA THR A 138 -19.34 -9.41 -24.97
C THR A 138 -19.46 -10.08 -26.34
N ALA A 139 -19.23 -11.39 -26.37
CA ALA A 139 -19.56 -12.24 -27.51
C ALA A 139 -21.08 -12.42 -27.63
#